data_AF-A0ABD2PAM9-F1
#
_entry.id   AF-A0ABD2PAM9-F1
#
_cell.length_a   1.000
_cell.length_b   1.000
_cell.length_c   1.000
_cell.angle_alpha   90.00
_cell.angle_beta   90.00
_cell.angle_gamma   90.00
#
_symmetry.space_group_name_H-M   'P 1'
#
loop_
_entity.id
_entity.type
_entity.pdbx_description
1 polymer ?
#
loop_
_entity_poly.entity_id
_entity_poly.type
_entity_poly.pdbx_seq_one_letter_code
_entity_poly.pdbx_strand_id
1 'polypeptide(L)'
;MFDEEGNPKYRRLHQEIEHFYMYMSPTELEHKIRGDVVQRIKRIILSKWPEAQVEIFGSYRTGLYLPTSDIDLVVIGKWSNLPLRTLEQEFLEKEVALENSIKVLDKASVPIVKLTDRRTEIKVDISFNMSNGVKSAELIKNYVAKYPVLPKLVYVLKQFLLERDLNEVFTGGISSYSLILMCISFLQLHPRPDYLKNGNLGVLLIEFFELFGRKFNYMKTGIRIRDGGQYINKEEMQKEMIDGYRPSLLCIEDPLLPSNDIGRSSYGALQVKRAFEYAYSVLTNVVHPFSPYCNCQNASILGRIVKVTDKVVQYRRWMENALLNGLGSPQVSPIPSPKRSSRSLSSSGSVSSFDESGGSSEGSEPSSRDISPNINVPLRKNKTNKCKTNYKKNYNQSNANKRKKPTGKQ
;
A
#
# COMPACT_ATOMS: atom_id res chain seq x y z
N MET A 1 34.28 -8.74 -7.53
CA MET A 1 33.42 -7.62 -7.11
C MET A 1 33.83 -6.45 -7.99
N PHE A 2 33.02 -6.11 -9.00
CA PHE A 2 33.29 -4.91 -9.77
C PHE A 2 33.11 -3.71 -8.83
N ASP A 3 33.92 -2.66 -9.00
CA ASP A 3 33.79 -1.44 -8.24
C ASP A 3 32.47 -0.72 -8.62
N GLU A 4 31.40 -1.06 -7.90
CA GLU A 4 30.07 -0.48 -8.07
C GLU A 4 30.08 1.03 -7.81
N GLU A 5 30.97 1.52 -6.94
CA GLU A 5 31.08 2.94 -6.60
C GLU A 5 31.84 3.75 -7.66
N GLY A 6 32.83 3.11 -8.31
CA GLY A 6 33.56 3.66 -9.45
C GLY A 6 32.76 3.69 -10.75
N ASN A 7 31.67 2.91 -10.86
CA ASN A 7 30.87 2.85 -12.08
C ASN A 7 29.98 4.10 -12.22
N PRO A 8 30.16 4.91 -13.29
CA PRO A 8 29.44 6.17 -13.48
C PRO A 8 27.92 6.00 -13.60
N LYS A 9 27.43 4.81 -14.01
CA LYS A 9 26.00 4.52 -14.14
C LYS A 9 25.31 4.42 -12.78
N TYR A 10 25.97 3.84 -11.77
CA TYR A 10 25.44 3.80 -10.39
C TYR A 10 25.42 5.20 -9.78
N ARG A 11 26.47 6.01 -9.99
CA ARG A 11 26.51 7.41 -9.56
C ARG A 11 25.39 8.24 -10.19
N ARG A 12 25.12 8.02 -11.47
CA ARG A 12 24.00 8.67 -12.15
C ARG A 12 22.65 8.25 -11.58
N LEU A 13 22.43 6.95 -11.36
CA LEU A 13 21.19 6.48 -10.74
C LEU A 13 21.00 7.07 -9.34
N HIS A 14 22.07 7.18 -8.55
CA HIS A 14 22.05 7.88 -7.26
C HIS A 14 21.58 9.34 -7.40
N GLN A 15 22.15 10.12 -8.34
CA GLN A 15 21.75 11.50 -8.59
C GLN A 15 20.28 11.60 -9.07
N GLU A 16 19.83 10.70 -9.94
CA GLU A 16 18.43 10.67 -10.38
C GLU A 16 17.48 10.37 -9.22
N ILE A 17 17.85 9.52 -8.26
CA ILE A 17 17.07 9.26 -7.04
C ILE A 17 17.03 10.49 -6.14
N GLU A 18 18.16 11.18 -5.94
CA GLU A 18 18.20 12.44 -5.17
C GLU A 18 17.29 13.50 -5.80
N HIS A 19 17.38 13.71 -7.12
CA HIS A 19 16.52 14.66 -7.83
C HIS A 19 15.05 14.26 -7.79
N PHE A 20 14.75 12.96 -7.94
CA PHE A 20 13.39 12.46 -7.80
C PHE A 20 12.85 12.70 -6.40
N TYR A 21 13.63 12.44 -5.35
CA TYR A 21 13.24 12.69 -3.98
C TYR A 21 13.02 14.18 -3.70
N MET A 22 13.93 15.05 -4.13
CA MET A 22 13.79 16.50 -3.97
C MET A 22 12.58 17.04 -4.71
N TYR A 23 12.35 16.55 -5.93
CA TYR A 23 11.15 16.89 -6.66
C TYR A 23 9.94 16.36 -5.90
N MET A 24 9.78 15.06 -5.68
CA MET A 24 8.55 14.48 -5.12
C MET A 24 8.29 14.84 -3.66
N SER A 25 9.29 15.35 -2.93
CA SER A 25 9.11 15.80 -1.56
C SER A 25 8.13 16.97 -1.47
N PRO A 26 7.28 17.02 -0.43
CA PRO A 26 6.34 18.10 -0.22
C PRO A 26 7.02 19.45 0.01
N THR A 27 6.50 20.47 -0.64
CA THR A 27 6.84 21.88 -0.41
C THR A 27 6.15 22.41 0.85
N GLU A 28 6.66 23.52 1.38
CA GLU A 28 6.02 24.19 2.52
C GLU A 28 4.58 24.61 2.24
N LEU A 29 4.28 25.03 1.00
CA LEU A 29 2.92 25.38 0.60
C LEU A 29 2.01 24.15 0.62
N GLU A 30 2.42 23.04 -0.01
CA GLU A 30 1.66 21.79 0.01
C GLU A 30 1.36 21.35 1.45
N HIS A 31 2.32 21.53 2.36
CA HIS A 31 2.14 21.25 3.78
C HIS A 31 1.11 22.18 4.43
N LYS A 32 1.17 23.50 4.17
CA LYS A 32 0.20 24.48 4.70
C LYS A 32 -1.23 24.20 4.20
N ILE A 33 -1.40 23.90 2.91
CA ILE A 33 -2.70 23.58 2.32
C ILE A 33 -3.29 22.32 2.97
N ARG A 34 -2.49 21.25 3.13
CA ARG A 34 -2.91 20.05 3.85
C ARG A 34 -3.28 20.36 5.31
N GLY A 35 -2.52 21.21 5.99
CA GLY A 35 -2.81 21.68 7.34
C GLY A 35 -4.18 22.38 7.46
N ASP A 36 -4.51 23.24 6.49
CA ASP A 36 -5.81 23.91 6.41
C ASP A 36 -6.98 22.93 6.17
N VAL A 37 -6.81 21.93 5.28
CA VAL A 37 -7.78 20.83 5.11
C VAL A 37 -8.03 20.11 6.44
N VAL A 38 -6.97 19.72 7.15
CA VAL A 38 -7.07 19.05 8.45
C VAL A 38 -7.82 19.93 9.46
N GLN A 39 -7.53 21.24 9.52
CA GLN A 39 -8.19 22.14 10.46
C GLN A 39 -9.68 22.32 10.14
N ARG A 40 -10.08 22.38 8.86
CA ARG A 40 -11.49 22.43 8.47
C ARG A 40 -12.24 21.16 8.90
N ILE A 41 -11.70 19.99 8.56
CA ILE A 41 -12.31 18.71 8.90
C ILE A 41 -12.40 18.54 10.42
N LYS A 42 -11.31 18.87 11.14
CA LYS A 42 -11.27 18.83 12.60
C LYS A 42 -12.34 19.71 13.24
N ARG A 43 -12.57 20.92 12.73
CA ARG A 43 -13.64 21.81 13.23
C ARG A 43 -15.03 21.20 13.08
N ILE A 44 -15.32 20.57 11.94
CA ILE A 44 -16.61 19.89 11.71
C ILE A 44 -16.79 18.75 12.72
N ILE A 45 -15.78 17.87 12.84
CA ILE A 45 -15.84 16.73 13.76
C ILE A 45 -16.03 17.19 15.21
N LEU A 46 -15.25 18.18 15.67
CA LEU A 46 -15.33 18.67 17.04
C LEU A 46 -16.61 19.47 17.33
N SER A 47 -17.26 20.04 16.31
CA SER A 47 -18.57 20.66 16.49
C SER A 47 -19.66 19.64 16.82
N LYS A 48 -19.54 18.40 16.32
CA LYS A 48 -20.47 17.31 16.59
C LYS A 48 -20.10 16.50 17.83
N TRP A 49 -18.79 16.26 18.02
CA TRP A 49 -18.24 15.51 19.14
C TRP A 49 -17.12 16.30 19.84
N PRO A 50 -17.46 17.22 20.76
CA PRO A 50 -16.48 18.10 21.40
C PRO A 50 -15.43 17.35 22.25
N GLU A 51 -15.79 16.19 22.79
CA GLU A 51 -14.90 15.34 23.60
C GLU A 51 -13.98 14.45 22.76
N ALA A 52 -14.19 14.39 21.44
CA ALA A 52 -13.36 13.57 20.56
C ALA A 52 -11.97 14.19 20.38
N GLN A 53 -10.98 13.35 20.10
CA GLN A 53 -9.65 13.77 19.70
C GLN A 53 -9.45 13.45 18.23
N VAL A 54 -9.00 14.43 17.45
CA VAL A 54 -8.69 14.26 16.03
C VAL A 54 -7.19 14.39 15.85
N GLU A 55 -6.58 13.30 15.40
CA GLU A 55 -5.15 13.21 15.15
C GLU A 55 -4.87 12.84 13.70
N ILE A 56 -3.76 13.36 13.18
CA ILE A 56 -3.17 12.91 11.92
C ILE A 56 -2.41 11.61 12.19
N PHE A 57 -2.46 10.67 11.25
CA PHE A 57 -1.58 9.50 11.24
C PHE A 57 -0.94 9.29 9.86
N GLY A 58 -0.31 8.13 9.66
CA GLY A 58 0.15 7.69 8.35
C GLY A 58 1.29 8.54 7.77
N SER A 59 1.30 8.64 6.44
CA SER A 59 2.44 9.22 5.72
C SER A 59 2.56 10.74 5.92
N TYR A 60 1.46 11.42 6.23
CA TYR A 60 1.48 12.85 6.54
C TYR A 60 2.21 13.13 7.86
N ARG A 61 2.02 12.29 8.88
CA ARG A 61 2.71 12.44 10.17
C ARG A 61 4.20 12.10 10.12
N THR A 62 4.60 11.15 9.27
CA THR A 62 6.01 10.75 9.12
C THR A 62 6.81 11.66 8.20
N GLY A 63 6.15 12.49 7.39
CA GLY A 63 6.79 13.29 6.33
C GLY A 63 7.15 12.48 5.08
N LEU A 64 6.65 11.25 4.94
CA LEU A 64 6.94 10.33 3.83
C LEU A 64 5.75 10.20 2.85
N TYR A 65 5.03 11.29 2.63
CA TYR A 65 3.88 11.35 1.73
C TYR A 65 4.29 11.88 0.35
N LEU A 66 3.73 11.28 -0.70
CA LEU A 66 3.90 11.78 -2.07
C LEU A 66 2.98 12.99 -2.29
N PRO A 67 3.20 13.81 -3.33
CA PRO A 67 2.38 15.01 -3.59
C PRO A 67 0.89 14.68 -3.72
N THR A 68 0.57 13.50 -4.27
CA THR A 68 -0.80 13.00 -4.45
C THR A 68 -1.26 12.03 -3.35
N SER A 69 -0.52 11.88 -2.25
CA SER A 69 -0.94 11.02 -1.13
C SER A 69 -2.08 11.63 -0.35
N ASP A 70 -2.97 10.74 0.10
CA ASP A 70 -4.15 11.02 0.93
C ASP A 70 -3.72 11.52 2.33
N ILE A 71 -4.60 12.27 2.98
CA ILE A 71 -4.47 12.64 4.40
C ILE A 71 -5.18 11.58 5.24
N ASP A 72 -4.43 10.97 6.15
CA ASP A 72 -4.92 9.97 7.08
C ASP A 72 -5.27 10.63 8.43
N LEU A 73 -6.55 10.58 8.84
CA LEU A 73 -7.04 11.10 10.13
C LEU A 73 -7.65 9.99 10.99
N VAL A 74 -7.37 10.03 12.29
CA VAL A 74 -8.03 9.18 13.29
C VAL A 74 -8.84 10.03 14.25
N VAL A 75 -10.08 9.61 14.46
CA VAL A 75 -10.97 10.19 15.46
C VAL A 75 -11.07 9.23 16.64
N ILE A 76 -10.54 9.66 17.78
CA ILE A 76 -10.53 8.91 19.03
C ILE A 76 -11.65 9.44 19.91
N GLY A 77 -12.49 8.55 20.40
CA GLY A 77 -13.60 8.91 21.26
C GLY A 77 -14.26 7.69 21.88
N LYS A 78 -15.21 7.95 22.79
CA LYS A 78 -16.04 6.92 23.39
C LYS A 78 -17.26 6.70 22.49
N TRP A 79 -17.19 5.70 21.63
CA TRP A 79 -18.26 5.37 20.68
C TRP A 79 -19.02 4.14 21.16
N SER A 80 -20.35 4.24 21.32
CA SER A 80 -21.21 3.07 21.49
C SER A 80 -21.34 2.28 20.18
N ASN A 81 -21.48 3.02 19.07
CA ASN A 81 -21.36 2.53 17.70
C ASN A 81 -20.50 3.54 16.91
N LEU A 82 -19.73 3.06 15.94
CA LEU A 82 -18.88 3.94 15.13
C LEU A 82 -19.76 4.90 14.29
N PRO A 83 -19.60 6.22 14.42
CA PRO A 83 -20.51 7.19 13.82
C PRO A 83 -20.17 7.50 12.34
N LEU A 84 -19.85 6.48 11.54
CA LEU A 84 -19.39 6.63 10.15
C LEU A 84 -20.42 7.37 9.28
N ARG A 85 -21.70 6.98 9.38
CA ARG A 85 -22.80 7.56 8.59
C ARG A 85 -23.19 8.96 9.06
N THR A 86 -23.12 9.21 10.36
CA THR A 86 -23.31 10.55 10.92
C THR A 86 -22.22 11.48 10.41
N LEU A 87 -20.96 11.04 10.35
CA LEU A 87 -19.87 11.82 9.81
C LEU A 87 -20.07 12.14 8.31
N GLU A 88 -20.52 11.16 7.53
CA GLU A 88 -20.89 11.35 6.12
C GLU A 88 -21.96 12.44 5.96
N GLN A 89 -23.03 12.42 6.77
CA GLN A 89 -24.08 13.44 6.75
C GLN A 89 -23.53 14.84 7.09
N GLU A 90 -22.73 14.96 8.15
CA GLU A 90 -22.12 16.25 8.52
C GLU A 90 -21.25 16.82 7.40
N PHE A 91 -20.49 15.98 6.68
CA PHE A 91 -19.68 16.43 5.56
C PHE A 91 -20.49 16.85 4.33
N LEU A 92 -21.63 16.20 4.08
CA LEU A 92 -22.58 16.61 3.04
C LEU A 92 -23.22 17.95 3.39
N GLU A 93 -23.73 18.11 4.62
CA GLU A 93 -24.39 19.33 5.09
C GLU A 93 -23.45 20.54 5.11
N LYS A 94 -22.18 20.34 5.45
CA LYS A 94 -21.16 21.41 5.45
C LYS A 94 -20.49 21.63 4.09
N GLU A 95 -20.89 20.87 3.07
CA GLU A 95 -20.35 20.94 1.71
C GLU A 95 -18.80 20.90 1.63
N VAL A 96 -18.16 20.15 2.53
CA VAL A 96 -16.68 20.11 2.63
C VAL A 96 -16.05 19.23 1.54
N ALA A 97 -16.80 18.26 1.03
CA ALA A 97 -16.33 17.29 0.05
C ALA A 97 -16.82 17.61 -1.37
N LEU A 98 -16.07 17.16 -2.39
CA LEU A 98 -16.56 17.11 -3.77
C LEU A 98 -17.84 16.27 -3.84
N GLU A 99 -18.74 16.65 -4.73
CA GLU A 99 -20.02 15.96 -4.93
C GLU A 99 -19.78 14.47 -5.22
N ASN A 100 -20.51 13.59 -4.51
CA ASN A 100 -20.41 12.13 -4.62
C ASN A 100 -19.01 11.53 -4.34
N SER A 101 -18.10 12.28 -3.70
CA SER A 101 -16.76 11.79 -3.35
C SER A 101 -16.68 11.05 -2.02
N ILE A 102 -17.67 11.24 -1.13
CA ILE A 102 -17.70 10.59 0.17
C ILE A 102 -18.04 9.11 0.01
N LYS A 103 -17.24 8.23 0.64
CA LYS A 103 -17.44 6.79 0.64
C LYS A 103 -17.24 6.23 2.04
N VAL A 104 -18.26 5.57 2.56
CA VAL A 104 -18.19 4.84 3.83
C VAL A 104 -17.86 3.37 3.56
N LEU A 105 -16.71 2.93 4.06
CA LEU A 105 -16.23 1.56 4.00
C LEU A 105 -16.40 0.90 5.37
N ASP A 106 -17.62 0.49 5.70
CA ASP A 106 -18.02 -0.05 7.01
C ASP A 106 -17.72 -1.55 7.20
N LYS A 107 -17.58 -2.31 6.11
CA LYS A 107 -17.34 -3.76 6.13
C LYS A 107 -15.86 -4.18 6.14
N ALA A 108 -14.94 -3.23 6.06
CA ALA A 108 -13.51 -3.51 6.08
C ALA A 108 -13.02 -3.85 7.50
N SER A 109 -11.88 -4.53 7.63
CA SER A 109 -11.27 -4.83 8.94
C SER A 109 -10.99 -3.56 9.77
N VAL A 110 -10.75 -2.44 9.10
CA VAL A 110 -10.71 -1.10 9.69
C VAL A 110 -11.75 -0.25 8.95
N PRO A 111 -12.86 0.12 9.59
CA PRO A 111 -13.86 0.98 8.98
C PRO A 111 -13.34 2.40 8.72
N ILE A 112 -13.56 2.91 7.51
CA ILE A 112 -13.02 4.21 7.06
C ILE A 112 -14.10 5.03 6.34
N VAL A 113 -14.11 6.34 6.58
CA VAL A 113 -14.83 7.32 5.75
C VAL A 113 -13.81 8.00 4.84
N LYS A 114 -13.92 7.79 3.53
CA LYS A 114 -13.09 8.47 2.53
C LYS A 114 -13.83 9.68 1.97
N LEU A 115 -13.14 10.77 1.69
CA LEU A 115 -13.68 11.91 0.95
C LEU A 115 -12.60 12.58 0.11
N THR A 116 -13.00 13.48 -0.78
CA THR A 116 -12.09 14.40 -1.48
C THR A 116 -12.50 15.83 -1.14
N ASP A 117 -11.60 16.62 -0.53
CA ASP A 117 -11.87 18.00 -0.13
C ASP A 117 -12.24 18.85 -1.34
N ARG A 118 -13.35 19.59 -1.25
CA ARG A 118 -13.91 20.35 -2.38
C ARG A 118 -13.01 21.48 -2.87
N ARG A 119 -12.22 22.08 -1.97
CA ARG A 119 -11.41 23.28 -2.28
C ARG A 119 -10.06 22.94 -2.86
N THR A 120 -9.48 21.82 -2.44
CA THR A 120 -8.09 21.47 -2.72
C THR A 120 -7.93 20.18 -3.51
N GLU A 121 -9.03 19.43 -3.70
CA GLU A 121 -9.07 18.08 -4.27
C GLU A 121 -8.18 17.06 -3.54
N ILE A 122 -7.78 17.37 -2.31
CA ILE A 122 -7.00 16.46 -1.48
C ILE A 122 -7.91 15.39 -0.91
N LYS A 123 -7.52 14.13 -1.12
CA LYS A 123 -8.21 12.97 -0.56
C LYS A 123 -7.93 12.85 0.93
N VAL A 124 -8.95 12.45 1.69
CA VAL A 124 -8.87 12.27 3.13
C VAL A 124 -9.52 10.95 3.52
N ASP A 125 -8.80 10.14 4.28
CA ASP A 125 -9.26 8.89 4.85
C ASP A 125 -9.39 9.06 6.37
N ILE A 126 -10.59 8.82 6.91
CA ILE A 126 -10.90 9.01 8.33
C ILE A 126 -11.27 7.68 8.97
N SER A 127 -10.46 7.25 9.93
CA SER A 127 -10.66 6.04 10.73
C SER A 127 -11.04 6.39 12.17
N PHE A 128 -11.54 5.41 12.92
CA PHE A 128 -11.94 5.59 14.31
C PHE A 128 -11.14 4.67 15.25
N ASN A 129 -10.70 5.22 16.39
CA ASN A 129 -10.02 4.50 17.47
C ASN A 129 -8.72 3.74 17.10
N MET A 130 -8.05 4.13 16.00
CA MET A 130 -6.74 3.60 15.60
C MET A 130 -5.58 4.35 16.26
N SER A 131 -5.43 4.24 17.59
CA SER A 131 -4.47 5.03 18.37
C SER A 131 -2.99 4.68 18.16
N ASN A 132 -2.67 3.52 17.56
CA ASN A 132 -1.29 3.09 17.35
C ASN A 132 -0.53 3.94 16.30
N GLY A 133 -1.24 4.63 15.40
CA GLY A 133 -0.62 5.40 14.31
C GLY A 133 0.33 6.51 14.79
N VAL A 134 0.06 7.06 15.98
CA VAL A 134 0.88 8.09 16.65
C VAL A 134 2.28 7.55 16.96
N LYS A 135 2.32 6.42 17.67
CA LYS A 135 3.56 5.77 18.11
C LYS A 135 4.33 5.21 16.92
N SER A 136 3.63 4.67 15.91
CA SER A 136 4.27 4.19 14.69
C SER A 136 4.96 5.33 13.96
N ALA A 137 4.32 6.51 13.87
CA ALA A 137 4.94 7.65 13.20
C ALA A 137 6.21 8.14 13.91
N GLU A 138 6.20 8.18 15.24
CA GLU A 138 7.39 8.55 16.02
C GLU A 138 8.52 7.53 15.84
N LEU A 139 8.20 6.24 15.85
CA LEU A 139 9.17 5.18 15.54
C LEU A 139 9.79 5.37 14.16
N ILE A 140 8.96 5.64 13.14
CA ILE A 140 9.45 5.88 11.78
C ILE A 140 10.34 7.13 11.72
N LYS A 141 10.00 8.21 12.42
CA LYS A 141 10.85 9.42 12.49
C LYS A 141 12.23 9.12 13.07
N ASN A 142 12.31 8.30 14.12
CA ASN A 142 13.58 7.86 14.69
C ASN A 142 14.43 7.09 13.66
N TYR A 143 13.81 6.21 12.86
CA TYR A 143 14.50 5.51 11.79
C TYR A 143 14.90 6.41 10.62
N VAL A 144 14.09 7.41 10.27
CA VAL A 144 14.45 8.42 9.27
C VAL A 144 15.66 9.23 9.72
N ALA A 145 15.71 9.65 10.99
CA ALA A 145 16.86 10.33 11.56
C ALA A 145 18.11 9.43 11.59
N LYS A 146 17.92 8.14 11.91
CA LYS A 146 19.01 7.15 11.94
C LYS A 146 19.55 6.82 10.54
N TYR A 147 18.69 6.80 9.53
CA TYR A 147 19.01 6.40 8.16
C TYR A 147 18.60 7.48 7.14
N PRO A 148 19.47 8.47 6.85
CA PRO A 148 19.18 9.54 5.88
C PRO A 148 18.84 9.05 4.46
N VAL A 149 19.27 7.84 4.09
CA VAL A 149 18.93 7.21 2.80
C VAL A 149 17.50 6.64 2.76
N LEU A 150 16.89 6.38 3.92
CA LEU A 150 15.57 5.72 4.02
C LEU A 150 14.46 6.49 3.31
N PRO A 151 14.26 7.81 3.52
CA PRO A 151 13.22 8.55 2.81
C PRO A 151 13.37 8.45 1.29
N LYS A 152 14.59 8.55 0.77
CA LYS A 152 14.88 8.55 -0.66
C LYS A 152 14.50 7.22 -1.31
N LEU A 153 14.82 6.11 -0.65
CA LEU A 153 14.40 4.78 -1.08
C LEU A 153 12.87 4.61 -0.98
N VAL A 154 12.27 5.03 0.13
CA VAL A 154 10.82 4.91 0.35
C VAL A 154 10.03 5.67 -0.71
N TYR A 155 10.45 6.88 -1.09
CA TYR A 155 9.74 7.66 -2.12
C TYR A 155 9.75 6.95 -3.47
N VAL A 156 10.91 6.44 -3.90
CA VAL A 156 11.03 5.68 -5.16
C VAL A 156 10.16 4.43 -5.12
N LEU A 157 10.25 3.64 -4.05
CA LEU A 157 9.51 2.39 -3.92
C LEU A 157 8.00 2.60 -3.79
N LYS A 158 7.58 3.66 -3.08
CA LYS A 158 6.18 4.03 -2.94
C LYS A 158 5.59 4.43 -4.28
N GLN A 159 6.29 5.28 -5.05
CA GLN A 159 5.87 5.63 -6.41
C GLN A 159 5.86 4.39 -7.33
N PHE A 160 6.88 3.54 -7.24
CA PHE A 160 6.97 2.30 -8.02
C PHE A 160 5.77 1.38 -7.82
N LEU A 161 5.33 1.18 -6.56
CA LEU A 161 4.15 0.38 -6.24
C LEU A 161 2.85 1.07 -6.62
N LEU A 162 2.77 2.40 -6.43
CA LEU A 162 1.61 3.21 -6.79
C LEU A 162 1.28 3.13 -8.29
N GLU A 163 2.29 3.23 -9.16
CA GLU A 163 2.11 3.15 -10.62
C GLU A 163 1.63 1.78 -11.13
N ARG A 164 1.63 0.77 -10.25
CA ARG A 164 1.27 -0.61 -10.57
C ARG A 164 0.03 -1.07 -9.80
N ASP A 165 -0.62 -0.17 -9.06
CA ASP A 165 -1.75 -0.47 -8.17
C ASP A 165 -1.42 -1.55 -7.11
N LEU A 166 -0.14 -1.62 -6.69
CA LEU A 166 0.38 -2.58 -5.72
C LEU A 166 0.56 -1.98 -4.31
N ASN A 167 0.12 -0.74 -4.09
CA ASN A 167 0.23 -0.01 -2.82
C ASN A 167 -1.02 -0.09 -1.93
N GLU A 168 -2.10 -0.73 -2.42
CA GLU A 168 -3.38 -0.84 -1.71
C GLU A 168 -3.55 -2.24 -1.10
N VAL A 169 -3.75 -2.31 0.21
CA VAL A 169 -3.97 -3.60 0.89
C VAL A 169 -5.30 -4.25 0.55
N PHE A 170 -6.29 -3.45 0.14
CA PHE A 170 -7.61 -3.96 -0.26
C PHE A 170 -7.51 -4.92 -1.46
N THR A 171 -6.62 -4.63 -2.41
CA THR A 171 -6.31 -5.48 -3.58
C THR A 171 -5.18 -6.48 -3.31
N GLY A 172 -4.71 -6.58 -2.06
CA GLY A 172 -3.64 -7.49 -1.64
C GLY A 172 -2.22 -6.93 -1.83
N GLY A 173 -2.08 -5.64 -2.15
CA GLY A 173 -0.80 -4.94 -2.23
C GLY A 173 -0.10 -4.77 -0.88
N ILE A 174 1.00 -4.02 -0.88
CA ILE A 174 1.81 -3.74 0.31
C ILE A 174 1.42 -2.37 0.87
N SER A 175 1.11 -2.31 2.17
CA SER A 175 0.82 -1.05 2.85
C SER A 175 2.06 -0.14 2.92
N SER A 176 1.87 1.18 3.03
CA SER A 176 2.98 2.11 3.22
C SER A 176 3.82 1.76 4.46
N TYR A 177 3.19 1.32 5.56
CA TYR A 177 3.91 0.93 6.77
C TYR A 177 4.75 -0.33 6.55
N SER A 178 4.16 -1.38 5.96
CA SER A 178 4.87 -2.61 5.57
C SER A 178 6.09 -2.31 4.69
N LEU A 179 5.93 -1.45 3.68
CA LEU A 179 7.03 -1.05 2.79
C LEU A 179 8.17 -0.36 3.55
N ILE A 180 7.85 0.57 4.45
CA ILE A 180 8.85 1.26 5.26
C ILE A 180 9.58 0.27 6.18
N LEU A 181 8.87 -0.67 6.82
CA LEU A 181 9.49 -1.71 7.65
C LEU A 181 10.42 -2.63 6.84
N MET A 182 10.04 -2.97 5.60
CA MET A 182 10.92 -3.71 4.68
C MET A 182 12.20 -2.91 4.35
N CYS A 183 12.08 -1.60 4.10
CA CYS A 183 13.23 -0.73 3.86
C CYS A 183 14.14 -0.62 5.09
N ILE A 184 13.56 -0.47 6.29
CA ILE A 184 14.31 -0.43 7.55
C ILE A 184 15.07 -1.73 7.76
N SER A 185 14.40 -2.88 7.59
CA SER A 185 15.02 -4.20 7.71
C SER A 185 16.16 -4.40 6.72
N PHE A 186 15.96 -3.99 5.46
CA PHE A 186 17.01 -4.02 4.44
C PHE A 186 18.24 -3.22 4.86
N LEU A 187 18.06 -1.99 5.34
CA LEU A 187 19.16 -1.14 5.79
C LEU A 187 19.85 -1.73 7.03
N GLN A 188 19.08 -2.16 8.03
CA GLN A 188 19.59 -2.78 9.26
C GLN A 188 20.50 -3.99 9.01
N LEU A 189 20.11 -4.83 8.06
CA LEU A 189 20.80 -6.09 7.75
C LEU A 189 21.73 -5.97 6.53
N HIS A 190 21.97 -4.75 6.06
CA HIS A 190 22.86 -4.51 4.94
C HIS A 190 24.31 -4.80 5.34
N PRO A 191 25.09 -5.57 4.55
CA PRO A 191 26.45 -5.98 4.92
C PRO A 191 27.44 -4.82 5.01
N ARG A 192 27.12 -3.67 4.40
CA ARG A 192 27.94 -2.45 4.42
C ARG A 192 27.29 -1.42 5.36
N PRO A 193 27.73 -1.29 6.63
CA PRO A 193 27.14 -0.35 7.59
C PRO A 193 27.43 1.12 7.26
N ASP A 194 28.51 1.43 6.52
CA ASP A 194 28.82 2.80 6.12
C ASP A 194 27.76 3.39 5.17
N TYR A 195 27.01 2.53 4.48
CA TYR A 195 25.96 2.92 3.55
C TYR A 195 24.70 3.46 4.25
N LEU A 196 24.60 3.30 5.56
CA LEU A 196 23.46 3.75 6.36
C LEU A 196 23.31 5.28 6.37
N LYS A 197 24.40 6.03 6.19
CA LYS A 197 24.40 7.49 6.19
C LYS A 197 24.55 8.08 4.79
N ASN A 198 25.56 7.63 4.05
CA ASN A 198 25.96 8.21 2.76
C ASN A 198 26.10 7.16 1.65
N GLY A 199 25.38 6.04 1.76
CA GLY A 199 25.44 4.97 0.77
C GLY A 199 24.96 5.41 -0.62
N ASN A 200 25.53 4.79 -1.66
CA ASN A 200 25.07 5.02 -3.02
C ASN A 200 23.64 4.49 -3.19
N LEU A 201 22.67 5.40 -3.27
CA LEU A 201 21.24 5.08 -3.43
C LEU A 201 20.94 4.18 -4.65
N GLY A 202 21.72 4.29 -5.73
CA GLY A 202 21.55 3.44 -6.90
C GLY A 202 21.89 1.98 -6.61
N VAL A 203 22.98 1.76 -5.87
CA VAL A 203 23.37 0.43 -5.37
C VAL A 203 22.30 -0.10 -4.41
N LEU A 204 21.95 0.69 -3.39
CA LEU A 204 20.96 0.30 -2.38
C LEU A 204 19.60 -0.05 -2.99
N LEU A 205 19.12 0.71 -3.97
CA LEU A 205 17.86 0.45 -4.64
C LEU A 205 17.89 -0.88 -5.42
N ILE A 206 18.97 -1.14 -6.15
CA ILE A 206 19.13 -2.39 -6.91
C ILE A 206 19.21 -3.59 -5.96
N GLU A 207 19.97 -3.48 -4.87
CA GLU A 207 20.10 -4.54 -3.87
C GLU A 207 18.81 -4.78 -3.11
N PHE A 208 18.01 -3.73 -2.83
CA PHE A 208 16.67 -3.88 -2.27
C PHE A 208 15.79 -4.72 -3.20
N PHE A 209 15.77 -4.39 -4.50
CA PHE A 209 15.00 -5.16 -5.48
C PHE A 209 15.54 -6.58 -5.67
N GLU A 210 16.85 -6.79 -5.56
CA GLU A 210 17.44 -8.12 -5.61
C GLU A 210 16.99 -8.96 -4.41
N LEU A 211 17.07 -8.38 -3.21
CA LEU A 211 16.69 -9.05 -1.98
C LEU A 211 15.22 -9.44 -2.03
N PHE A 212 14.31 -8.48 -2.15
CA PHE A 212 12.87 -8.76 -2.06
C PHE A 212 12.28 -9.30 -3.38
N GLY A 213 12.94 -9.14 -4.52
CA GLY A 213 12.52 -9.71 -5.78
C GLY A 213 12.99 -11.16 -5.97
N ARG A 214 14.19 -11.52 -5.52
CA ARG A 214 14.84 -12.79 -5.86
C ARG A 214 15.29 -13.63 -4.66
N LYS A 215 15.88 -13.03 -3.63
CA LYS A 215 16.58 -13.76 -2.55
C LYS A 215 15.71 -14.04 -1.32
N PHE A 216 14.76 -13.16 -0.99
CA PHE A 216 13.96 -13.26 0.23
C PHE A 216 12.98 -14.42 0.16
N ASN A 217 13.00 -15.28 1.18
CA ASN A 217 12.12 -16.46 1.25
C ASN A 217 10.78 -16.12 1.91
N TYR A 218 9.84 -15.64 1.11
CA TYR A 218 8.46 -15.35 1.54
C TYR A 218 7.72 -16.55 2.14
N MET A 219 8.18 -17.79 1.96
CA MET A 219 7.50 -18.96 2.52
C MET A 219 7.90 -19.23 3.96
N LYS A 220 9.16 -18.97 4.33
CA LYS A 220 9.73 -19.39 5.62
C LYS A 220 10.21 -18.25 6.50
N THR A 221 10.44 -17.07 5.94
CA THR A 221 11.10 -15.97 6.64
C THR A 221 10.12 -14.86 7.02
N GLY A 222 10.16 -14.45 8.28
CA GLY A 222 9.53 -13.24 8.80
C GLY A 222 10.57 -12.13 9.04
N ILE A 223 10.10 -10.89 9.06
CA ILE A 223 10.91 -9.69 9.26
C ILE A 223 10.67 -9.16 10.67
N ARG A 224 11.75 -9.00 11.45
CA ARG A 224 11.78 -8.29 12.74
C ARG A 224 12.72 -7.10 12.61
N ILE A 225 12.30 -5.92 13.08
CA ILE A 225 13.15 -4.70 13.03
C ILE A 225 13.60 -4.20 14.41
N ARG A 226 13.13 -4.82 15.49
CA ARG A 226 13.60 -4.52 16.86
C ARG A 226 15.05 -5.00 17.03
N ASP A 227 15.75 -4.41 18.00
CA ASP A 227 17.09 -4.85 18.44
C ASP A 227 18.15 -4.94 17.31
N GLY A 228 18.07 -4.04 16.34
CA GLY A 228 19.00 -4.03 15.20
C GLY A 228 18.53 -4.80 13.98
N GLY A 229 17.39 -5.49 14.06
CA GLY A 229 16.75 -6.19 12.95
C GLY A 229 17.22 -7.63 12.79
N GLN A 230 16.33 -8.51 12.34
CA GLN A 230 16.59 -9.92 12.15
C GLN A 230 15.61 -10.56 11.15
N TYR A 231 16.09 -11.54 10.38
CA TYR A 231 15.25 -12.48 9.65
C TYR A 231 15.04 -13.73 10.48
N ILE A 232 13.77 -14.05 10.76
CA ILE A 232 13.39 -15.11 11.71
C ILE A 232 12.55 -16.15 10.98
N ASN A 233 12.61 -17.41 11.41
CA ASN A 233 11.70 -18.41 10.89
C ASN A 233 10.25 -18.09 11.30
N LYS A 234 9.31 -18.15 10.37
CA LYS A 234 7.90 -17.93 10.64
C LYS A 234 7.33 -18.86 11.70
N GLU A 235 7.82 -20.09 11.80
CA GLU A 235 7.42 -21.05 12.84
C GLU A 235 7.83 -20.57 14.25
N GLU A 236 8.94 -19.85 14.37
CA GLU A 236 9.37 -19.23 15.63
C GLU A 236 8.54 -18.00 15.94
N MET A 237 8.34 -17.12 14.95
CA MET A 237 7.52 -15.92 15.08
C MET A 237 6.08 -16.26 15.47
N GLN A 238 5.52 -17.35 14.93
CA GLN A 238 4.17 -17.82 15.25
C GLN A 238 3.98 -18.12 16.75
N LYS A 239 5.04 -18.51 17.48
CA LYS A 239 4.95 -18.80 18.93
C LYS A 239 4.63 -17.56 19.76
N GLU A 240 4.98 -16.37 19.25
CA GLU A 240 4.73 -15.07 19.90
C GLU A 240 3.41 -14.42 19.43
N MET A 241 2.77 -14.95 18.39
CA MET A 241 1.51 -14.44 17.86
C MET A 241 0.32 -14.88 18.71
N ILE A 242 -0.66 -13.98 18.88
CA ILE A 242 -1.93 -14.29 19.56
C ILE A 242 -2.72 -15.30 18.70
N ASP A 243 -3.36 -16.28 19.32
CA ASP A 243 -4.39 -17.18 18.76
C ASP A 243 -4.07 -17.94 17.45
N GLY A 244 -2.96 -18.68 17.39
CA GLY A 244 -2.79 -19.77 16.41
C GLY A 244 -2.86 -19.36 14.92
N TYR A 245 -2.83 -18.06 14.64
CA TYR A 245 -2.86 -17.54 13.27
C TYR A 245 -1.62 -18.01 12.53
N ARG A 246 -1.83 -18.41 11.28
CA ARG A 246 -0.72 -18.72 10.38
C ARG A 246 -0.05 -17.40 9.97
N PRO A 247 1.29 -17.32 10.08
CA PRO A 247 2.06 -16.21 9.53
C PRO A 247 1.67 -15.94 8.08
N SER A 248 1.44 -14.68 7.73
CA SER A 248 1.07 -14.30 6.38
C SER A 248 2.23 -14.53 5.40
N LEU A 249 1.96 -14.40 4.09
CA LEU A 249 3.00 -14.57 3.07
C LEU A 249 4.14 -13.54 3.23
N LEU A 250 3.80 -12.27 3.42
CA LEU A 250 4.76 -11.24 3.83
C LEU A 250 4.65 -11.07 5.35
N CYS A 251 5.39 -11.85 6.12
CA CYS A 251 5.28 -11.77 7.57
C CYS A 251 6.23 -10.70 8.13
N ILE A 252 5.67 -9.68 8.76
CA ILE A 252 6.43 -8.58 9.37
C ILE A 252 5.91 -8.36 10.78
N GLU A 253 6.77 -8.54 11.77
CA GLU A 253 6.45 -8.25 13.16
C GLU A 253 6.19 -6.75 13.36
N ASP A 254 5.08 -6.41 14.01
CA ASP A 254 4.84 -5.03 14.44
C ASP A 254 5.79 -4.68 15.60
N PRO A 255 6.71 -3.71 15.43
CA PRO A 255 7.64 -3.31 16.49
C PRO A 255 6.95 -2.76 17.74
N LEU A 256 5.69 -2.32 17.65
CA LEU A 256 4.91 -1.83 18.79
C LEU A 256 4.01 -2.89 19.42
N LEU A 257 3.71 -3.96 18.68
CA LEU A 257 2.85 -5.06 19.12
C LEU A 257 3.35 -6.38 18.52
N PRO A 258 4.37 -7.02 19.12
CA PRO A 258 5.07 -8.16 18.51
C PRO A 258 4.19 -9.35 18.10
N SER A 259 3.04 -9.50 18.75
CA SER A 259 2.05 -10.54 18.42
C SER A 259 1.27 -10.27 17.12
N ASN A 260 1.41 -9.09 16.51
CA ASN A 260 0.71 -8.68 15.32
C ASN A 260 1.59 -8.80 14.07
N ASP A 261 1.04 -9.41 13.02
CA ASP A 261 1.66 -9.50 11.70
C ASP A 261 1.11 -8.39 10.79
N ILE A 262 1.97 -7.42 10.47
CA ILE A 262 1.63 -6.25 9.67
C ILE A 262 1.33 -6.60 8.22
N GLY A 263 1.90 -7.68 7.67
CA GLY A 263 1.66 -8.05 6.26
C GLY A 263 0.47 -8.98 6.06
N ARG A 264 -0.37 -9.20 7.09
CA ARG A 264 -1.57 -10.04 7.01
C ARG A 264 -2.51 -9.67 5.87
N SER A 265 -2.65 -8.38 5.58
CA SER A 265 -3.51 -7.89 4.49
C SER A 265 -2.82 -7.88 3.11
N SER A 266 -1.51 -8.18 3.03
CA SER A 266 -0.74 -8.22 1.79
C SER A 266 -0.77 -9.61 1.13
N TYR A 267 -1.97 -10.15 0.93
CA TYR A 267 -2.16 -11.50 0.35
C TYR A 267 -1.68 -11.62 -1.11
N GLY A 268 -1.51 -10.49 -1.81
CA GLY A 268 -0.93 -10.38 -3.14
C GLY A 268 0.59 -10.18 -3.16
N ALA A 269 1.32 -10.37 -2.06
CA ALA A 269 2.75 -10.07 -1.97
C ALA A 269 3.63 -10.77 -3.04
N LEU A 270 3.22 -11.91 -3.61
CA LEU A 270 3.97 -12.52 -4.73
C LEU A 270 3.93 -11.68 -6.02
N GLN A 271 2.87 -10.90 -6.24
CA GLN A 271 2.80 -9.97 -7.37
C GLN A 271 3.82 -8.84 -7.16
N VAL A 272 3.95 -8.37 -5.93
CA VAL A 272 4.96 -7.37 -5.57
C VAL A 272 6.38 -7.93 -5.70
N LYS A 273 6.62 -9.17 -5.27
CA LYS A 273 7.89 -9.88 -5.52
C LYS A 273 8.24 -9.87 -7.02
N ARG A 274 7.30 -10.23 -7.90
CA ARG A 274 7.53 -10.23 -9.36
C ARG A 274 7.83 -8.83 -9.90
N ALA A 275 7.15 -7.81 -9.40
CA ALA A 275 7.43 -6.42 -9.77
C ALA A 275 8.86 -6.00 -9.35
N PHE A 276 9.28 -6.36 -8.13
CA PHE A 276 10.65 -6.11 -7.66
C PHE A 276 11.69 -6.85 -8.49
N GLU A 277 11.45 -8.12 -8.83
CA GLU A 277 12.33 -8.91 -9.71
C GLU A 277 12.47 -8.29 -11.12
N TYR A 278 11.37 -7.77 -11.67
CA TYR A 278 11.39 -7.01 -12.92
C TYR A 278 12.25 -5.76 -12.79
N ALA A 279 12.05 -4.96 -11.75
CA ALA A 279 12.82 -3.72 -11.52
C ALA A 279 14.32 -4.00 -11.37
N TYR A 280 14.68 -5.05 -10.61
CA TYR A 280 16.06 -5.52 -10.50
C TYR A 280 16.66 -5.84 -11.87
N SER A 281 15.94 -6.61 -12.69
CA SER A 281 16.41 -7.03 -14.01
C SER A 281 16.63 -5.84 -14.94
N VAL A 282 15.68 -4.90 -14.96
CA VAL A 282 15.76 -3.68 -15.77
C VAL A 282 16.96 -2.82 -15.36
N LEU A 283 17.11 -2.53 -14.07
CA LEU A 283 18.18 -1.66 -13.59
C LEU A 283 19.56 -2.32 -13.77
N THR A 284 19.71 -3.59 -13.40
CA THR A 284 20.98 -4.33 -13.52
C THR A 284 21.48 -4.38 -14.96
N ASN A 285 20.59 -4.65 -15.92
CA ASN A 285 20.94 -4.68 -17.34
C ASN A 285 21.45 -3.32 -17.85
N VAL A 286 20.95 -2.21 -17.31
CA VAL A 286 21.36 -0.86 -17.73
C VAL A 286 22.68 -0.46 -17.09
N VAL A 287 22.86 -0.72 -15.80
CA VAL A 287 24.08 -0.35 -15.06
C VAL A 287 25.27 -1.27 -15.35
N HIS A 288 25.04 -2.43 -15.98
CA HIS A 288 26.10 -3.36 -16.37
C HIS A 288 27.18 -2.67 -17.23
N PRO A 289 28.49 -2.85 -16.93
CA PRO A 289 29.57 -2.15 -17.61
C PRO A 289 29.57 -2.33 -19.13
N PHE A 290 29.30 -3.56 -19.59
CA PHE A 290 29.31 -3.94 -21.00
C PHE A 290 27.95 -3.79 -21.70
N SER A 291 26.96 -3.16 -21.07
CA SER A 291 25.63 -3.01 -21.68
C SER A 291 25.72 -2.10 -22.92
N PRO A 292 25.43 -2.62 -24.14
CA PRO A 292 25.46 -1.83 -25.38
C PRO A 292 24.28 -0.86 -25.46
N TYR A 293 23.26 -1.06 -24.61
CA TYR A 293 22.11 -0.16 -24.45
C TYR A 293 22.53 1.10 -23.71
N CYS A 294 23.18 2.04 -24.39
CA CYS A 294 23.47 3.32 -23.78
C CYS A 294 23.34 4.50 -24.73
N ASN A 295 22.09 4.77 -25.12
CA ASN A 295 21.61 6.15 -25.15
C ASN A 295 21.30 6.65 -23.71
N CYS A 296 22.04 6.18 -22.70
CA CYS A 296 21.85 6.64 -21.33
C CYS A 296 22.05 8.14 -21.27
N GLN A 297 22.97 8.72 -22.07
CA GLN A 297 23.18 10.17 -22.16
C GLN A 297 21.86 10.96 -22.24
N ASN A 298 20.85 10.45 -22.94
CA ASN A 298 19.57 11.13 -23.13
C ASN A 298 18.36 10.52 -22.38
N ALA A 299 18.52 9.40 -21.67
CA ALA A 299 17.39 8.69 -21.04
C ALA A 299 17.62 8.34 -19.57
N SER A 300 16.71 8.77 -18.69
CA SER A 300 16.76 8.53 -17.23
C SER A 300 16.75 7.04 -16.89
N ILE A 301 17.74 6.59 -16.10
CA ILE A 301 17.85 5.21 -15.60
C ILE A 301 16.67 4.90 -14.68
N LEU A 302 16.38 5.77 -13.70
CA LEU A 302 15.26 5.64 -12.77
C LEU A 302 13.92 5.67 -13.52
N GLY A 303 13.83 6.52 -14.55
CA GLY A 303 12.68 6.69 -15.45
C GLY A 303 12.17 5.41 -16.12
N ARG A 304 12.97 4.34 -16.12
CA ARG A 304 12.61 3.03 -16.67
C ARG A 304 11.70 2.22 -15.75
N ILE A 305 11.73 2.49 -14.45
CA ILE A 305 10.92 1.77 -13.45
C ILE A 305 9.89 2.65 -12.77
N VAL A 306 10.14 3.96 -12.71
CA VAL A 306 9.31 4.96 -12.02
C VAL A 306 9.18 6.20 -12.90
N LYS A 307 7.99 6.81 -12.95
CA LYS A 307 7.76 8.08 -13.62
C LYS A 307 7.22 9.12 -12.65
N VAL A 308 7.32 10.39 -13.03
CA VAL A 308 6.51 11.45 -12.44
C VAL A 308 5.22 11.50 -13.26
N THR A 309 4.07 11.31 -12.62
CA THR A 309 2.79 11.30 -13.34
C THR A 309 2.39 12.71 -13.75
N ASP A 310 1.65 12.84 -14.85
CA ASP A 310 1.10 14.13 -15.30
C ASP A 310 0.22 14.78 -14.22
N LYS A 311 -0.44 13.97 -13.39
CA LYS A 311 -1.22 14.45 -12.23
C LYS A 311 -0.36 15.26 -11.26
N VAL A 312 0.85 14.77 -10.93
CA VAL A 312 1.77 15.49 -10.03
C VAL A 312 2.24 16.78 -10.69
N VAL A 313 2.59 16.74 -11.98
CA VAL A 313 3.04 17.93 -12.72
C VAL A 313 1.94 18.98 -12.81
N GLN A 314 0.72 18.58 -13.14
CA GLN A 314 -0.44 19.47 -13.22
C GLN A 314 -0.79 20.07 -11.85
N TYR A 315 -0.79 19.25 -10.80
CA TYR A 315 -1.03 19.72 -9.42
C TYR A 315 -0.03 20.81 -9.01
N ARG A 316 1.26 20.63 -9.33
CA ARG A 316 2.29 21.61 -8.99
C ARG A 316 2.21 22.88 -9.81
N ARG A 317 1.97 22.78 -11.11
CA ARG A 317 1.71 23.95 -11.96
C ARG A 317 0.50 24.73 -11.46
N TRP A 318 -0.56 24.04 -11.04
CA TRP A 318 -1.74 24.69 -10.47
C TRP A 318 -1.40 25.47 -9.20
N MET A 319 -0.62 24.89 -8.27
CA MET A 319 -0.20 25.59 -7.06
C MET A 319 0.70 26.79 -7.34
N GLU A 320 1.65 26.66 -8.27
CA GLU A 320 2.53 27.76 -8.70
C GLU A 320 1.71 28.91 -9.28
N ASN A 321 0.72 28.61 -10.13
CA ASN A 321 -0.19 29.61 -10.68
C ASN A 321 -1.07 30.26 -9.59
N ALA A 322 -1.55 29.47 -8.62
CA ALA A 322 -2.33 29.99 -7.50
C ALA A 322 -1.51 30.96 -6.63
N LEU A 323 -0.21 30.71 -6.45
CA LEU A 323 0.72 31.61 -5.77
C LEU A 323 0.98 32.90 -6.58
N LEU A 324 1.27 32.76 -7.87
CA LEU A 324 1.61 33.90 -8.74
C LEU A 324 0.44 34.87 -8.92
N ASN A 325 -0.81 34.38 -8.85
CA ASN A 325 -2.01 35.19 -9.01
C ASN A 325 -2.47 35.88 -7.70
N GLY A 326 -1.69 35.85 -6.62
CA GLY A 326 -1.89 36.76 -5.48
C GLY A 326 -3.13 36.52 -4.63
N LEU A 327 -3.68 35.31 -4.57
CA LEU A 327 -4.76 34.98 -3.61
C LEU A 327 -4.17 34.71 -2.21
N GLY A 328 -4.09 35.77 -1.41
CA GLY A 328 -3.97 35.64 0.04
C GLY A 328 -5.17 34.88 0.60
N SER A 329 -4.93 33.74 1.25
CA SER A 329 -5.92 32.77 1.76
C SER A 329 -6.86 32.19 0.68
N PRO A 330 -6.99 30.85 0.56
CA PRO A 330 -7.74 30.25 -0.53
C PRO A 330 -9.26 30.40 -0.31
N GLN A 331 -9.84 31.47 -0.85
CA GLN A 331 -11.22 31.48 -1.33
C GLN A 331 -11.19 30.96 -2.78
N VAL A 332 -11.49 29.67 -2.94
CA VAL A 332 -11.31 28.94 -4.21
C VAL A 332 -12.61 28.88 -4.97
N SER A 333 -12.62 29.41 -6.19
CA SER A 333 -13.65 29.14 -7.20
C SER A 333 -13.40 27.75 -7.83
N PRO A 334 -14.43 26.95 -8.12
CA PRO A 334 -14.26 25.60 -8.65
C PRO A 334 -13.61 25.61 -10.05
N ILE A 335 -12.71 24.65 -10.26
CA ILE A 335 -12.09 24.35 -11.56
C ILE A 335 -13.21 23.96 -12.55
N PRO A 336 -13.24 24.50 -13.78
CA PRO A 336 -14.23 24.10 -14.78
C PRO A 336 -14.01 22.63 -15.16
N SER A 337 -15.04 21.80 -14.94
CA SER A 337 -15.07 20.42 -15.41
C SER A 337 -15.01 20.36 -16.95
N PRO A 338 -14.32 19.37 -17.53
CA PRO A 338 -14.27 19.22 -18.99
C PRO A 338 -15.68 18.95 -19.52
N LYS A 339 -16.14 19.81 -20.43
CA LYS A 339 -17.45 19.71 -21.08
C LYS A 339 -17.59 18.33 -21.73
N ARG A 340 -18.50 17.50 -21.19
CA ARG A 340 -18.98 16.29 -21.86
C ARG A 340 -19.67 16.71 -23.15
N SER A 341 -19.21 16.19 -24.29
CA SER A 341 -19.89 16.32 -25.57
C SER A 341 -21.29 15.70 -25.45
N SER A 342 -22.33 16.54 -25.52
CA SER A 342 -23.71 16.11 -25.67
C SER A 342 -23.88 15.42 -27.02
N ARG A 343 -24.04 14.10 -27.04
CA ARG A 343 -24.63 13.40 -28.18
C ARG A 343 -26.14 13.56 -28.09
N SER A 344 -26.68 14.40 -28.98
CA SER A 344 -28.10 14.50 -29.27
C SER A 344 -28.62 13.17 -29.83
N LEU A 345 -29.65 12.61 -29.18
CA LEU A 345 -30.49 11.57 -29.77
C LEU A 345 -31.37 12.21 -30.84
N SER A 346 -31.27 11.72 -32.07
CA SER A 346 -32.29 11.89 -33.12
C SER A 346 -32.95 10.54 -33.38
N SER A 347 -34.27 10.55 -33.31
CA SER A 347 -35.20 9.47 -33.63
C SER A 347 -35.24 9.14 -35.12
N SER A 348 -35.32 7.86 -35.45
CA SER A 348 -36.09 7.34 -36.59
C SER A 348 -36.31 5.85 -36.41
N GLY A 349 -37.58 5.44 -36.38
CA GLY A 349 -38.00 4.07 -36.06
C GLY A 349 -37.93 3.08 -37.22
N SER A 350 -38.28 1.82 -36.93
CA SER A 350 -39.01 0.90 -37.80
C SER A 350 -39.33 -0.41 -37.04
N VAL A 351 -40.63 -0.59 -36.80
CA VAL A 351 -41.48 -1.81 -36.82
C VAL A 351 -40.82 -3.21 -36.88
N SER A 352 -41.22 -4.11 -35.98
CA SER A 352 -41.91 -5.38 -36.33
C SER A 352 -42.46 -6.09 -35.10
N SER A 353 -43.76 -6.38 -35.18
CA SER A 353 -44.65 -7.20 -34.34
C SER A 353 -44.22 -8.66 -34.17
N PHE A 354 -44.54 -9.27 -33.02
CA PHE A 354 -45.20 -10.59 -32.94
C PHE A 354 -45.85 -10.75 -31.55
N ASP A 355 -47.16 -10.96 -31.58
CA ASP A 355 -48.00 -11.40 -30.46
C ASP A 355 -47.81 -12.91 -30.20
N GLU A 356 -47.89 -13.34 -28.95
CA GLU A 356 -48.67 -14.54 -28.61
C GLU A 356 -49.12 -14.51 -27.14
N SER A 357 -50.35 -14.96 -26.93
CA SER A 357 -51.19 -14.76 -25.75
C SER A 357 -51.42 -16.06 -24.97
N GLY A 358 -51.90 -15.92 -23.73
CA GLY A 358 -52.52 -16.97 -22.90
C GLY A 358 -51.78 -17.15 -21.58
N GLY A 359 -52.33 -17.04 -20.38
CA GLY A 359 -53.71 -17.05 -19.85
C GLY A 359 -53.59 -17.64 -18.43
N SER A 360 -54.02 -16.92 -17.37
CA SER A 360 -55.09 -17.31 -16.42
C SER A 360 -54.80 -18.57 -15.57
N SER A 361 -54.94 -18.67 -14.24
CA SER A 361 -55.61 -17.89 -13.19
C SER A 361 -55.26 -18.48 -11.80
N GLU A 362 -55.43 -17.65 -10.76
CA GLU A 362 -55.98 -17.93 -9.41
C GLU A 362 -55.42 -18.99 -8.43
N GLY A 363 -55.36 -18.60 -7.14
CA GLY A 363 -55.54 -19.56 -6.03
C GLY A 363 -54.81 -19.28 -4.71
N SER A 364 -55.35 -18.35 -3.89
CA SER A 364 -55.64 -18.47 -2.45
C SER A 364 -54.56 -18.78 -1.38
N GLU A 365 -54.53 -17.88 -0.37
CA GLU A 365 -53.96 -17.93 0.99
C GLU A 365 -54.56 -19.04 1.93
N PRO A 366 -54.36 -19.04 3.28
CA PRO A 366 -53.15 -19.00 4.13
C PRO A 366 -53.21 -20.05 5.28
N SER A 367 -52.15 -20.16 6.10
CA SER A 367 -52.18 -20.44 7.57
C SER A 367 -50.77 -20.79 8.08
N SER A 368 -50.41 -20.74 9.35
CA SER A 368 -50.64 -19.85 10.50
C SER A 368 -49.79 -20.43 11.65
N ARG A 369 -49.24 -19.58 12.53
CA ARG A 369 -48.76 -19.87 13.90
C ARG A 369 -47.48 -20.73 14.02
N ASP A 370 -46.64 -20.65 15.05
CA ASP A 370 -46.28 -19.69 16.12
C ASP A 370 -45.03 -20.31 16.80
N ILE A 371 -44.36 -19.53 17.67
CA ILE A 371 -43.53 -19.97 18.82
C ILE A 371 -42.02 -20.31 18.56
N SER A 372 -41.16 -19.37 18.97
CA SER A 372 -39.74 -19.57 19.37
C SER A 372 -39.64 -20.17 20.79
N PRO A 373 -38.48 -20.31 21.45
CA PRO A 373 -37.11 -20.66 21.05
C PRO A 373 -36.57 -21.86 21.88
N ASN A 374 -35.51 -22.56 21.46
CA ASN A 374 -34.44 -22.89 22.42
C ASN A 374 -33.12 -23.38 21.83
N ILE A 375 -32.10 -22.96 22.54
CA ILE A 375 -30.67 -23.28 22.56
C ILE A 375 -30.41 -24.79 22.54
N ASN A 376 -29.55 -25.27 21.64
CA ASN A 376 -28.32 -26.00 22.01
C ASN A 376 -27.48 -26.43 20.79
N VAL A 377 -26.19 -26.14 20.90
CA VAL A 377 -25.11 -26.64 20.03
C VAL A 377 -24.98 -28.15 20.18
N PRO A 378 -24.66 -28.88 19.09
CA PRO A 378 -23.55 -29.83 19.24
C PRO A 378 -22.56 -29.84 18.06
N LEU A 379 -21.30 -30.00 18.46
CA LEU A 379 -20.15 -30.41 17.66
C LEU A 379 -20.47 -31.57 16.71
N ARG A 380 -20.03 -31.47 15.45
CA ARG A 380 -19.91 -32.63 14.55
C ARG A 380 -18.50 -32.70 13.95
N LYS A 381 -17.73 -33.67 14.44
CA LYS A 381 -16.68 -34.37 13.68
C LYS A 381 -17.36 -35.26 12.64
N ASN A 382 -16.89 -35.25 11.40
CA ASN A 382 -16.83 -36.40 10.48
C ASN A 382 -15.99 -36.01 9.25
N LYS A 383 -14.81 -36.61 9.08
CA LYS A 383 -14.56 -37.82 8.26
C LYS A 383 -14.72 -37.57 6.75
N THR A 384 -13.56 -37.35 6.13
CA THR A 384 -13.05 -37.99 4.91
C THR A 384 -14.06 -38.47 3.87
N ASN A 385 -13.96 -37.92 2.66
CA ASN A 385 -14.19 -38.67 1.43
C ASN A 385 -13.02 -38.46 0.45
N LYS A 386 -12.41 -39.59 0.09
CA LYS A 386 -11.40 -39.75 -0.97
C LYS A 386 -12.10 -39.69 -2.32
N CYS A 387 -11.59 -38.90 -3.25
CA CYS A 387 -11.69 -39.20 -4.67
C CYS A 387 -10.27 -39.48 -5.19
N LYS A 388 -10.04 -40.74 -5.56
CA LYS A 388 -8.88 -41.20 -6.34
C LYS A 388 -9.27 -41.17 -7.80
N THR A 389 -8.43 -40.60 -8.65
CA THR A 389 -8.25 -41.07 -10.03
C THR A 389 -6.76 -41.33 -10.25
N ASN A 390 -6.47 -42.56 -10.68
CA ASN A 390 -5.15 -43.09 -10.99
C ASN A 390 -4.75 -42.68 -12.41
N TYR A 391 -3.47 -42.38 -12.62
CA TYR A 391 -2.74 -42.80 -13.83
C TYR A 391 -1.35 -43.33 -13.42
N LYS A 392 -1.05 -44.56 -13.87
CA LYS A 392 0.20 -45.33 -13.70
C LYS A 392 1.35 -44.65 -14.48
N LYS A 393 2.55 -44.44 -13.93
CA LYS A 393 3.73 -45.34 -13.77
C LYS A 393 4.30 -45.91 -15.08
N ASN A 394 5.51 -45.48 -15.47
CA ASN A 394 6.78 -46.23 -15.30
C ASN A 394 7.88 -45.74 -16.27
N TYR A 395 9.12 -45.59 -15.77
CA TYR A 395 10.31 -46.19 -16.37
C TYR A 395 11.35 -46.49 -15.27
N ASN A 396 11.86 -47.74 -15.30
CA ASN A 396 12.86 -48.39 -14.43
C ASN A 396 14.28 -47.83 -14.68
N GLN A 397 15.15 -47.60 -13.68
CA GLN A 397 15.92 -48.54 -12.82
C GLN A 397 17.19 -49.11 -13.49
N SER A 398 18.37 -48.77 -12.92
CA SER A 398 19.66 -49.51 -12.86
C SER A 398 20.77 -48.48 -12.53
N ASN A 399 21.78 -48.66 -11.70
CA ASN A 399 22.38 -49.83 -11.05
C ASN A 399 23.08 -49.41 -9.75
N ALA A 400 23.13 -50.34 -8.79
CA ALA A 400 23.99 -50.30 -7.61
C ALA A 400 25.28 -51.06 -7.88
N ASN A 401 26.44 -50.58 -7.38
CA ASN A 401 27.39 -51.39 -6.60
C ASN A 401 28.66 -50.64 -6.14
N LYS A 402 28.89 -50.72 -4.81
CA LYS A 402 30.14 -51.01 -4.08
C LYS A 402 31.43 -50.20 -4.33
N ARG A 403 31.95 -49.58 -3.25
CA ARG A 403 33.26 -49.89 -2.59
C ARG A 403 33.51 -48.88 -1.44
N LYS A 404 33.48 -49.34 -0.18
CA LYS A 404 34.60 -49.59 0.75
C LYS A 404 35.52 -48.37 1.04
N LYS A 405 35.55 -47.97 2.33
CA LYS A 405 36.55 -47.12 3.01
C LYS A 405 37.98 -47.68 2.82
N PRO A 406 39.00 -46.83 3.02
CA PRO A 406 39.74 -46.97 4.27
C PRO A 406 40.08 -45.64 4.97
N THR A 407 40.24 -45.79 6.28
CA THR A 407 40.89 -44.90 7.25
C THR A 407 42.38 -44.72 6.95
N GLY A 408 42.93 -43.52 7.19
CA GLY A 408 44.37 -43.25 7.18
C GLY A 408 44.73 -41.85 7.68
N LYS A 409 45.29 -41.83 8.90
CA LYS A 409 46.01 -40.77 9.62
C LYS A 409 46.50 -39.53 8.84
N GLN A 410 46.26 -38.35 9.42
CA GLN A 410 47.29 -37.53 10.06
C GLN A 410 46.68 -36.76 11.22
#